data_AF-A0A969KAI3-F1
#
_entry.id   AF-A0A969KAI3-F1
#
_cell.length_a   1.000
_cell.length_b   1.000
_cell.length_c   1.000
_cell.angle_alpha   90.00
_cell.angle_beta   90.00
_cell.angle_gamma   90.00
#
_symmetry.space_group_name_H-M   'P 1'
#
loop_
_entity.id
_entity.type
_entity.pdbx_description
1 polymer ?
#
loop_
_entity_poly.entity_id
_entity_poly.type
_entity_poly.pdbx_seq_one_letter_code
_entity_poly.pdbx_strand_id
1 'polypeptide(L)'
;MSATCACCGALLTGRYYTIPGNDACYCQTCIKTRPRCESCGVPLGSHHWKLHDGRLLCPQCHSTAIYDPAIALAVFQETVDGLVSHLGMRLNVGVAFRLVDAPTLHNLRQQSHRLPPGYSPGQDIRTLGLYVRNGHIRVIYMLYGLPRLTFRMTVAHEYAHAWQGEQCPLLENEVLREGFAEWVAFYHLLWLGATRAARRMLESFHPYRPALEHMFDLERKFGRAGLIDYLKRAE
;
A
#
# COMPACT_ATOMS: atom_id res chain seq x y z
N MET A 1 -11.43 -23.83 -25.28
CA MET A 1 -11.09 -22.43 -25.65
C MET A 1 -9.59 -22.29 -25.58
N SER A 2 -8.95 -21.86 -26.66
CA SER A 2 -7.50 -21.61 -26.66
C SER A 2 -7.23 -20.28 -25.94
N ALA A 3 -6.41 -20.31 -24.89
CA ALA A 3 -6.05 -19.09 -24.16
C ALA A 3 -5.17 -18.19 -25.04
N THR A 4 -5.35 -16.86 -24.93
CA THR A 4 -4.52 -15.87 -25.60
C THR A 4 -3.71 -15.06 -24.58
N CYS A 5 -2.57 -14.53 -25.02
CA CYS A 5 -1.76 -13.66 -24.18
C CYS A 5 -2.47 -12.32 -23.97
N ALA A 6 -2.71 -11.93 -22.72
CA ALA A 6 -3.36 -10.66 -22.39
C ALA A 6 -2.54 -9.41 -22.76
N CYS A 7 -1.25 -9.56 -23.05
CA CYS A 7 -0.37 -8.46 -23.44
C CYS A 7 -0.30 -8.26 -24.97
N CYS A 8 -0.13 -9.34 -25.75
CA CYS A 8 0.09 -9.26 -27.19
C CYS A 8 -1.00 -9.93 -28.06
N GLY A 9 -1.99 -10.58 -27.45
CA GLY A 9 -3.07 -11.29 -28.16
C GLY A 9 -2.69 -12.63 -28.79
N ALA A 10 -1.40 -13.01 -28.78
CA ALA A 10 -0.94 -14.26 -29.38
C ALA A 10 -1.57 -15.49 -28.71
N LEU A 11 -1.83 -16.52 -29.52
CA LEU A 11 -2.34 -17.80 -29.02
C LEU A 11 -1.32 -18.46 -28.09
N LEU A 12 -1.77 -18.95 -26.94
CA LEU A 12 -0.94 -19.67 -25.98
C LEU A 12 -1.00 -21.16 -26.31
N THR A 13 -0.02 -21.65 -27.07
CA THR A 13 0.11 -23.06 -27.47
C THR A 13 1.12 -23.85 -26.62
N GLY A 14 1.84 -23.17 -25.72
CA GLY A 14 2.86 -23.74 -24.84
C GLY A 14 2.80 -23.18 -23.42
N ARG A 15 3.97 -23.03 -22.77
CA ARG A 15 4.05 -22.48 -21.41
C ARG A 15 3.49 -21.05 -21.36
N TYR A 16 2.65 -20.79 -20.38
CA TYR A 16 2.15 -19.47 -20.04
C TYR A 16 2.45 -19.16 -18.58
N TYR A 17 2.33 -17.89 -18.23
CA TYR A 17 2.62 -17.38 -16.90
C TYR A 17 1.45 -16.52 -16.44
N THR A 18 1.19 -16.55 -15.14
CA THR A 18 0.27 -15.64 -14.45
C THR A 18 1.06 -14.79 -13.47
N ILE A 19 0.47 -13.69 -13.02
CA ILE A 19 1.07 -12.82 -12.01
C ILE A 19 0.19 -12.88 -10.78
N PRO A 20 0.75 -12.97 -9.56
CA PRO A 20 -0.05 -12.98 -8.34
C PRO A 20 -1.06 -11.83 -8.33
N GLY A 21 -2.33 -12.17 -8.13
CA GLY A 21 -3.43 -11.20 -8.13
C GLY A 21 -3.93 -10.76 -9.50
N ASN A 22 -3.50 -11.40 -10.58
CA ASN A 22 -4.00 -11.21 -11.94
C ASN A 22 -4.21 -12.57 -12.63
N ASP A 23 -5.47 -12.87 -12.98
CA ASP A 23 -5.87 -14.17 -13.56
C ASP A 23 -5.57 -14.27 -15.07
N ALA A 24 -5.03 -13.21 -15.68
CA ALA A 24 -4.71 -13.19 -17.09
C ALA A 24 -3.41 -13.95 -17.39
N CYS A 25 -3.38 -14.61 -18.55
CA CYS A 25 -2.24 -15.39 -18.99
C CYS A 25 -1.31 -14.57 -19.89
N TYR A 26 -0.01 -14.76 -19.70
CA TYR A 26 1.04 -14.07 -20.46
C TYR A 26 2.00 -15.06 -21.10
N CYS A 27 2.40 -14.80 -22.35
CA CYS A 27 3.42 -15.60 -23.02
C CYS A 27 4.81 -15.33 -22.41
N GLN A 28 5.73 -16.27 -22.59
CA GLN A 28 7.09 -16.18 -22.06
C GLN A 28 7.81 -14.90 -22.52
N THR A 29 7.65 -14.52 -23.79
CA THR A 29 8.27 -13.31 -24.34
C THR A 29 7.79 -12.06 -23.62
N CYS A 30 6.48 -11.86 -23.47
CA CYS A 30 5.95 -10.67 -22.83
C CYS A 30 6.37 -10.55 -21.36
N ILE A 31 6.38 -11.66 -20.63
CA ILE A 31 6.87 -11.68 -19.24
C ILE A 31 8.34 -11.29 -19.14
N LYS A 32 9.17 -11.70 -20.09
CA LYS A 32 10.61 -11.42 -20.01
C LYS A 32 10.99 -10.03 -20.50
N THR A 33 10.33 -9.51 -21.54
CA THR A 33 10.87 -8.38 -22.30
C THR A 33 10.04 -7.10 -22.20
N ARG A 34 8.76 -7.19 -21.84
CA ARG A 34 7.91 -5.98 -21.79
C ARG A 34 8.15 -5.19 -20.50
N PRO A 35 8.11 -3.85 -20.58
CA PRO A 35 8.09 -3.02 -19.38
C PRO A 35 6.89 -3.39 -18.51
N ARG A 36 7.01 -3.18 -17.21
CA ARG A 36 5.96 -3.54 -16.25
C ARG A 36 5.10 -2.33 -15.90
N CYS A 37 3.82 -2.58 -15.67
CA CYS A 37 2.96 -1.64 -14.98
C CYS A 37 3.56 -1.40 -13.61
N GLU A 38 3.81 -0.14 -13.29
CA GLU A 38 4.28 0.26 -11.98
C GLU A 38 3.31 -0.26 -10.93
N SER A 39 2.02 0.04 -11.00
CA SER A 39 1.11 -0.34 -9.91
C SER A 39 0.90 -1.84 -9.67
N CYS A 40 0.87 -2.68 -10.71
CA CYS A 40 0.48 -4.10 -10.54
C CYS A 40 1.48 -5.11 -11.12
N GLY A 41 2.60 -4.66 -11.69
CA GLY A 41 3.67 -5.52 -12.18
C GLY A 41 3.38 -6.26 -13.50
N VAL A 42 2.20 -6.11 -14.11
CA VAL A 42 1.87 -6.81 -15.36
C VAL A 42 2.67 -6.29 -16.54
N PRO A 43 3.06 -7.12 -17.52
CA PRO A 43 3.74 -6.65 -18.71
C PRO A 43 2.81 -5.79 -19.56
N LEU A 44 3.32 -4.67 -20.05
CA LEU A 44 2.54 -3.67 -20.76
C LEU A 44 2.39 -4.01 -22.25
N GLY A 45 1.12 -3.98 -22.69
CA GLY A 45 0.76 -4.07 -24.11
C GLY A 45 1.00 -2.77 -24.86
N SER A 46 0.46 -2.69 -26.09
CA SER A 46 0.53 -1.47 -26.91
C SER A 46 -0.19 -0.28 -26.26
N HIS A 47 -1.29 -0.54 -25.55
CA HIS A 47 -2.05 0.47 -24.82
C HIS A 47 -1.56 0.56 -23.37
N HIS A 48 -0.89 1.66 -23.04
CA HIS A 48 -0.42 1.98 -21.69
C HIS A 48 -0.29 3.50 -21.53
N TRP A 49 -0.16 3.96 -20.29
CA TRP A 49 -0.02 5.39 -19.96
C TRP A 49 1.32 5.65 -19.32
N LYS A 50 1.99 6.71 -19.76
CA LYS A 50 3.20 7.23 -19.12
C LYS A 50 2.85 8.44 -18.27
N LEU A 51 3.17 8.38 -16.99
CA LEU A 51 2.99 9.49 -16.05
C LEU A 51 4.12 10.53 -16.22
N HIS A 52 3.93 11.72 -15.66
CA HIS A 52 4.90 12.82 -15.75
C HIS A 52 6.25 12.47 -15.12
N ASP A 53 6.26 11.58 -14.11
CA ASP A 53 7.46 11.07 -13.43
C ASP A 53 8.07 9.82 -14.12
N GLY A 54 7.59 9.49 -15.32
CA GLY A 54 8.12 8.40 -16.14
C GLY A 54 7.54 7.02 -15.84
N ARG A 55 6.79 6.85 -14.75
CA ARG A 55 6.11 5.60 -14.40
C ARG A 55 5.10 5.19 -15.47
N LEU A 56 4.93 3.88 -15.67
CA LEU A 56 4.02 3.33 -16.68
C LEU A 56 2.84 2.60 -16.04
N LEU A 57 1.62 2.81 -16.52
CA LEU A 57 0.42 2.14 -16.03
C LEU A 57 -0.28 1.34 -17.14
N CYS A 58 -0.76 0.14 -16.79
CA CYS A 58 -1.65 -0.65 -17.64
C CYS A 58 -3.06 -0.03 -17.65
N PRO A 59 -3.91 -0.38 -18.63
CA PRO A 59 -5.28 0.14 -18.72
C PRO A 59 -6.11 -0.05 -17.45
N GLN A 60 -5.98 -1.21 -16.79
CA GLN A 60 -6.73 -1.54 -15.58
C GLN A 60 -6.33 -0.68 -14.38
N CYS A 61 -5.04 -0.42 -14.20
CA CYS A 61 -4.58 0.46 -13.12
C CYS A 61 -4.92 1.91 -13.44
N HIS A 62 -4.72 2.33 -14.69
CA HIS A 62 -5.02 3.69 -15.14
C HIS A 62 -6.50 4.05 -14.94
N SER A 63 -7.43 3.14 -15.26
CA SER A 63 -8.87 3.41 -15.20
C SER A 63 -9.42 3.70 -13.80
N THR A 64 -8.66 3.36 -12.75
CA THR A 64 -9.05 3.60 -11.35
C THR A 64 -8.03 4.47 -10.60
N ALA A 65 -6.99 4.94 -11.30
CA ALA A 65 -5.94 5.75 -10.70
C ALA A 65 -6.45 7.15 -10.36
N ILE A 66 -5.99 7.67 -9.22
CA ILE A 66 -6.34 9.00 -8.75
C ILE A 66 -5.24 9.98 -9.16
N TYR A 67 -5.63 10.97 -9.96
CA TYR A 67 -4.73 12.02 -10.46
C TYR A 67 -5.08 13.41 -9.91
N ASP A 68 -6.38 13.70 -9.75
CA ASP A 68 -6.86 14.98 -9.26
C ASP A 68 -6.60 15.10 -7.73
N PRO A 69 -5.88 16.13 -7.27
CA PRO A 69 -5.63 16.35 -5.84
C PRO A 69 -6.89 16.50 -4.98
N ALA A 70 -7.95 17.10 -5.49
CA ALA A 70 -9.21 17.26 -4.77
C ALA A 70 -9.92 15.90 -4.60
N ILE A 71 -9.92 15.07 -5.64
CA ILE A 71 -10.41 13.69 -5.54
C ILE A 71 -9.54 12.90 -4.55
N ALA A 72 -8.22 13.04 -4.61
CA ALA A 72 -7.31 12.36 -3.70
C ALA A 72 -7.57 12.74 -2.23
N LEU A 73 -7.81 14.03 -1.95
CA LEU A 73 -8.17 14.51 -0.62
C LEU A 73 -9.53 13.95 -0.16
N ALA A 74 -10.53 13.90 -1.03
CA ALA A 74 -11.83 13.30 -0.70
C ALA A 74 -11.69 11.81 -0.36
N VAL A 75 -10.95 11.04 -1.16
CA VAL A 75 -10.71 9.60 -0.90
C VAL A 75 -9.87 9.37 0.35
N PHE A 76 -8.93 10.27 0.64
CA PHE A 76 -8.19 10.27 1.90
C PHE A 76 -9.15 10.43 3.09
N GLN A 77 -10.02 11.44 3.05
CA GLN A 77 -11.00 11.68 4.13
C GLN A 77 -11.99 10.53 4.28
N GLU A 78 -12.53 9.99 3.18
CA GLU A 78 -13.41 8.80 3.21
C GLU A 78 -12.72 7.59 3.87
N THR A 79 -11.42 7.42 3.62
CA THR A 79 -10.63 6.35 4.25
C THR A 79 -10.48 6.59 5.74
N VAL A 80 -10.12 7.81 6.15
CA VAL A 80 -9.98 8.21 7.55
C VAL A 80 -11.28 8.05 8.32
N ASP A 81 -12.40 8.54 7.77
CA ASP A 81 -13.72 8.41 8.38
C ASP A 81 -14.11 6.94 8.54
N GLY A 82 -13.81 6.13 7.53
CA GLY A 82 -13.93 4.67 7.62
C GLY A 82 -13.17 4.11 8.81
N LEU A 83 -11.86 4.38 8.92
CA LEU A 83 -11.00 3.91 10.02
C LEU A 83 -11.51 4.36 11.40
N VAL A 84 -11.93 5.61 11.53
CA VAL A 84 -12.53 6.12 12.77
C VAL A 84 -13.81 5.35 13.10
N SER A 85 -14.65 5.07 12.10
CA SER A 85 -15.94 4.41 12.32
C SER A 85 -15.81 2.94 12.75
N HIS A 86 -14.87 2.16 12.19
CA HIS A 86 -14.80 0.71 12.46
C HIS A 86 -13.63 0.28 13.37
N LEU A 87 -12.61 1.12 13.56
CA LEU A 87 -11.47 0.87 14.45
C LEU A 87 -11.34 1.90 15.58
N GLY A 88 -12.14 2.97 15.59
CA GLY A 88 -12.07 4.00 16.64
C GLY A 88 -10.78 4.84 16.61
N MET A 89 -10.04 4.82 15.50
CA MET A 89 -8.71 5.44 15.39
C MET A 89 -8.78 6.95 15.10
N ARG A 90 -9.35 7.73 16.00
CA ARG A 90 -9.37 9.19 15.88
C ARG A 90 -8.03 9.79 16.28
N LEU A 91 -7.51 10.73 15.48
CA LEU A 91 -6.38 11.59 15.85
C LEU A 91 -6.86 12.81 16.65
N ASN A 92 -6.07 13.23 17.62
CA ASN A 92 -6.31 14.41 18.44
C ASN A 92 -5.89 15.71 17.74
N VAL A 93 -4.73 15.71 17.06
CA VAL A 93 -4.18 16.92 16.41
C VAL A 93 -4.44 16.91 14.90
N GLY A 94 -4.76 15.74 14.33
CA GLY A 94 -4.95 15.56 12.90
C GLY A 94 -3.63 15.46 12.12
N VAL A 95 -3.75 15.35 10.79
CA VAL A 95 -2.62 15.18 9.88
C VAL A 95 -2.94 15.85 8.54
N ALA A 96 -1.96 16.54 7.95
CA ALA A 96 -2.12 17.11 6.62
C ALA A 96 -1.95 16.03 5.54
N PHE A 97 -2.60 16.21 4.40
CA PHE A 97 -2.49 15.32 3.25
C PHE A 97 -1.81 16.02 2.07
N ARG A 98 -0.91 15.32 1.37
CA ARG A 98 -0.25 15.78 0.14
C ARG A 98 -0.16 14.66 -0.88
N LEU A 99 -0.51 14.96 -2.13
CA LEU A 99 -0.29 14.09 -3.28
C LEU A 99 1.00 14.52 -4.00
N VAL A 100 1.95 13.60 -4.19
CA VAL A 100 3.29 13.91 -4.72
C VAL A 100 3.75 12.88 -5.74
N ASP A 101 4.72 13.25 -6.58
CA ASP A 101 5.33 12.35 -7.56
C ASP A 101 6.38 11.41 -6.95
N ALA A 102 6.84 10.43 -7.74
CA ALA A 102 7.82 9.46 -7.26
C ALA A 102 9.17 10.10 -6.84
N PRO A 103 9.77 11.04 -7.59
CA PRO A 103 11.00 11.73 -7.17
C PRO A 103 10.85 12.48 -5.84
N THR A 104 9.75 13.21 -5.65
CA THR A 104 9.49 13.95 -4.40
C THR A 104 9.34 12.98 -3.23
N LEU A 105 8.58 11.89 -3.40
CA LEU A 105 8.37 10.90 -2.35
C LEU A 105 9.67 10.17 -1.97
N HIS A 106 10.51 9.85 -2.96
CA HIS A 106 11.83 9.26 -2.75
C HIS A 106 12.72 10.20 -1.92
N ASN A 107 12.78 11.49 -2.28
CA ASN A 107 13.58 12.49 -1.54
C ASN A 107 13.11 12.64 -0.08
N LEU A 108 11.79 12.68 0.15
CA LEU A 108 11.23 12.72 1.49
C LEU A 108 11.60 11.48 2.32
N ARG A 109 11.61 10.30 1.71
CA ARG A 109 12.01 9.05 2.36
C ARG A 109 13.49 9.02 2.74
N GLN A 110 14.38 9.54 1.89
CA GLN A 110 15.80 9.65 2.22
C GLN A 110 16.05 10.59 3.41
N GLN A 111 15.21 11.61 3.58
CA GLN A 111 15.27 12.54 4.71
C GLN A 111 14.67 11.97 6.01
N SER A 112 13.81 10.94 5.93
CA SER A 112 13.08 10.45 7.11
C SER A 112 13.91 9.59 8.08
N HIS A 113 15.17 9.25 7.75
CA HIS A 113 16.13 8.42 8.53
C HIS A 113 15.64 7.04 9.04
N ARG A 114 14.35 6.71 8.92
CA ARG A 114 13.76 5.41 9.26
C ARG A 114 13.61 4.55 8.02
N LEU A 115 14.15 3.34 8.09
CA LEU A 115 14.05 2.31 7.06
C LEU A 115 13.07 1.24 7.51
N PRO A 116 12.28 0.66 6.59
CA PRO A 116 11.50 -0.53 6.88
C PRO A 116 12.34 -1.70 7.37
N PRO A 117 11.74 -2.63 8.13
CA PRO A 117 12.34 -3.92 8.42
C PRO A 117 12.86 -4.61 7.16
N GLY A 118 14.12 -5.07 7.20
CA GLY A 118 14.74 -5.81 6.11
C GLY A 118 15.34 -4.96 4.99
N TYR A 119 15.32 -3.62 5.10
CA TYR A 119 15.97 -2.73 4.12
C TYR A 119 17.23 -2.07 4.67
N SER A 120 18.24 -1.97 3.83
CA SER A 120 19.50 -1.26 4.11
C SER A 120 19.50 0.15 3.51
N PRO A 121 20.26 1.10 4.07
CA PRO A 121 20.45 2.43 3.48
C PRO A 121 20.89 2.32 2.02
N GLY A 122 20.27 3.09 1.12
CA GLY A 122 20.61 3.10 -0.31
C GLY A 122 19.94 2.02 -1.16
N GLN A 123 19.12 1.14 -0.60
CA GLN A 123 18.22 0.30 -1.41
C GLN A 123 17.07 1.14 -1.98
N ASP A 124 16.67 0.83 -3.23
CA ASP A 124 15.51 1.46 -3.85
C ASP A 124 14.23 0.92 -3.21
N ILE A 125 13.70 1.68 -2.25
CA ILE A 125 12.46 1.36 -1.56
C ILE A 125 11.32 1.94 -2.36
N ARG A 126 10.47 1.06 -2.87
CA ARG A 126 9.25 1.48 -3.52
C ARG A 126 8.23 1.98 -2.50
N THR A 127 8.27 3.27 -2.23
CA THR A 127 7.37 3.95 -1.29
C THR A 127 6.09 4.38 -2.01
N LEU A 128 4.93 3.94 -1.51
CA LEU A 128 3.61 4.33 -2.04
C LEU A 128 2.97 5.47 -1.23
N GLY A 129 3.34 5.56 0.04
CA GLY A 129 2.93 6.60 0.97
C GLY A 129 4.01 6.79 2.03
N LEU A 130 3.96 7.93 2.73
CA LEU A 130 4.88 8.23 3.81
C LEU A 130 4.23 9.18 4.81
N TYR A 131 4.09 8.73 6.05
CA TYR A 131 3.87 9.60 7.19
C TYR A 131 5.18 10.24 7.66
N VAL A 132 5.19 11.57 7.74
CA VAL A 132 6.29 12.36 8.29
C VAL A 132 5.81 13.17 9.48
N ARG A 133 6.58 13.12 10.56
CA ARG A 133 6.44 14.00 11.72
C ARG A 133 7.74 14.77 11.95
N ASN A 134 7.66 16.10 11.93
CA ASN A 134 8.75 16.98 12.32
C ASN A 134 8.23 18.04 13.29
N GLY A 135 8.53 17.87 14.58
CA GLY A 135 7.94 18.66 15.65
C GLY A 135 6.41 18.58 15.66
N HIS A 136 5.76 19.73 15.44
CA HIS A 136 4.30 19.85 15.36
C HIS A 136 3.74 19.55 13.96
N ILE A 137 4.59 19.52 12.93
CA ILE A 137 4.17 19.27 11.55
C ILE A 137 3.96 17.77 11.34
N ARG A 138 2.79 17.40 10.84
CA ARG A 138 2.38 16.01 10.56
C ARG A 138 1.76 15.94 9.19
N VAL A 139 2.35 15.15 8.30
CA VAL A 139 1.90 15.05 6.91
C VAL A 139 1.92 13.61 6.46
N ILE A 140 0.86 13.16 5.80
CA ILE A 140 0.84 11.95 5.00
C ILE A 140 1.00 12.36 3.54
N TYR A 141 2.12 11.93 2.95
CA TYR A 141 2.40 12.05 1.53
C TYR A 141 1.94 10.78 0.82
N MET A 142 1.22 10.92 -0.28
CA MET A 142 0.76 9.81 -1.10
C MET A 142 1.28 9.93 -2.52
N LEU A 143 1.68 8.79 -3.08
CA LEU A 143 2.15 8.72 -4.45
C LEU A 143 1.01 9.03 -5.44
N TYR A 144 1.28 9.93 -6.38
CA TYR A 144 0.39 10.30 -7.47
C TYR A 144 0.07 9.10 -8.37
N GLY A 145 -1.16 9.01 -8.90
CA GLY A 145 -1.52 8.00 -9.88
C GLY A 145 -1.67 6.58 -9.34
N LEU A 146 -1.89 6.41 -8.03
CA LEU A 146 -2.24 5.11 -7.45
C LEU A 146 -3.70 4.74 -7.79
N PRO A 147 -3.97 3.46 -8.15
CA PRO A 147 -5.34 2.94 -8.21
C PRO A 147 -6.09 3.14 -6.90
N ARG A 148 -7.38 3.48 -6.95
CA ARG A 148 -8.19 3.85 -5.78
C ARG A 148 -8.05 2.86 -4.61
N LEU A 149 -8.12 1.54 -4.86
CA LEU A 149 -8.02 0.56 -3.78
C LEU A 149 -6.63 0.53 -3.13
N THR A 150 -5.57 0.63 -3.94
CA THR A 150 -4.18 0.73 -3.45
C THR A 150 -3.98 2.02 -2.68
N PHE A 151 -4.49 3.13 -3.18
CA PHE A 151 -4.45 4.42 -2.49
C PHE A 151 -5.08 4.31 -1.09
N ARG A 152 -6.29 3.75 -0.97
CA ARG A 152 -6.98 3.59 0.32
C ARG A 152 -6.25 2.66 1.29
N MET A 153 -5.71 1.55 0.77
CA MET A 153 -4.87 0.62 1.56
C MET A 153 -3.65 1.32 2.14
N THR A 154 -2.92 2.08 1.30
CA THR A 154 -1.74 2.83 1.72
C THR A 154 -2.11 3.97 2.67
N VAL A 155 -3.21 4.69 2.46
CA VAL A 155 -3.69 5.70 3.42
C VAL A 155 -3.96 5.07 4.79
N ALA A 156 -4.61 3.90 4.83
CA ALA A 156 -4.86 3.20 6.08
C ALA A 156 -3.57 2.80 6.82
N HIS A 157 -2.55 2.35 6.08
CA HIS A 157 -1.23 2.07 6.62
C HIS A 157 -0.56 3.34 7.19
N GLU A 158 -0.44 4.40 6.41
CA GLU A 158 0.23 5.64 6.85
C GLU A 158 -0.53 6.35 7.99
N TYR A 159 -1.86 6.27 7.98
CA TYR A 159 -2.68 6.83 9.04
C TYR A 159 -2.52 6.05 10.36
N ALA A 160 -2.26 4.74 10.30
CA ALA A 160 -1.91 3.96 11.49
C ALA A 160 -0.62 4.47 12.13
N HIS A 161 0.40 4.84 11.34
CA HIS A 161 1.62 5.46 11.87
C HIS A 161 1.36 6.84 12.49
N ALA A 162 0.47 7.64 11.89
CA ALA A 162 0.04 8.90 12.50
C ALA A 162 -0.62 8.67 13.86
N TRP A 163 -1.48 7.64 13.97
CA TRP A 163 -2.15 7.25 15.20
C TRP A 163 -1.17 6.73 16.26
N GLN A 164 -0.22 5.87 15.88
CA GLN A 164 0.86 5.40 16.76
C GLN A 164 1.67 6.57 17.31
N GLY A 165 1.97 7.58 16.49
CA GLY A 165 2.71 8.76 16.92
C GLY A 165 2.02 9.57 18.05
N GLU A 166 0.70 9.46 18.18
CA GLU A 166 -0.07 10.08 19.27
C GLU A 166 -0.32 9.13 20.44
N GLN A 167 -0.71 7.89 20.16
CA GLN A 167 -1.26 6.96 21.15
C GLN A 167 -0.23 5.96 21.68
N CYS A 168 0.89 5.77 20.96
CA CYS A 168 1.97 4.85 21.28
C CYS A 168 3.33 5.58 21.18
N PRO A 169 3.53 6.71 21.90
CA PRO A 169 4.70 7.56 21.71
C PRO A 169 6.05 6.89 22.03
N LEU A 170 6.02 5.83 22.85
CA LEU A 170 7.18 5.06 23.27
C LEU A 170 7.43 3.81 22.39
N LEU A 171 6.54 3.51 21.44
CA LEU A 171 6.64 2.35 20.58
C LEU A 171 7.76 2.53 19.55
N GLU A 172 8.87 1.84 19.78
CA GLU A 172 10.08 1.78 18.95
C GLU A 172 10.19 0.47 18.17
N ASN A 173 9.57 -0.62 18.64
CA ASN A 173 9.63 -1.91 17.99
C ASN A 173 9.04 -1.89 16.57
N GLU A 174 9.88 -1.94 15.54
CA GLU A 174 9.46 -1.82 14.14
C GLU A 174 8.54 -2.97 13.67
N VAL A 175 8.65 -4.17 14.26
CA VAL A 175 7.72 -5.28 13.94
C VAL A 175 6.31 -4.96 14.45
N LEU A 176 6.18 -4.38 15.65
CA LEU A 176 4.89 -3.92 16.16
C LEU A 176 4.36 -2.71 15.38
N ARG A 177 5.23 -1.76 15.03
CA ARG A 177 4.86 -0.54 14.31
C ARG A 177 4.32 -0.85 12.91
N GLU A 178 5.10 -1.53 12.10
CA GLU A 178 4.74 -1.85 10.72
C GLU A 178 3.69 -2.96 10.67
N GLY A 179 3.76 -3.94 11.58
CA GLY A 179 2.75 -4.99 11.70
C GLY A 179 1.36 -4.41 11.97
N PHE A 180 1.27 -3.46 12.90
CA PHE A 180 -0.01 -2.79 13.18
C PHE A 180 -0.49 -1.94 12.01
N ALA A 181 0.40 -1.24 11.31
CA ALA A 181 0.03 -0.48 10.12
C ALA A 181 -0.55 -1.38 9.02
N GLU A 182 0.06 -2.54 8.78
CA GLU A 182 -0.50 -3.57 7.90
C GLU A 182 -1.83 -4.13 8.42
N TRP A 183 -1.96 -4.35 9.73
CA TRP A 183 -3.20 -4.86 10.34
C TRP A 183 -4.36 -3.88 10.14
N VAL A 184 -4.12 -2.59 10.29
CA VAL A 184 -5.10 -1.53 10.02
C VAL A 184 -5.47 -1.52 8.53
N ALA A 185 -4.50 -1.60 7.63
CA ALA A 185 -4.76 -1.69 6.20
C ALA A 185 -5.58 -2.95 5.82
N PHE A 186 -5.27 -4.09 6.42
CA PHE A 186 -6.02 -5.34 6.23
C PHE A 186 -7.48 -5.21 6.65
N TYR A 187 -7.74 -4.69 7.86
CA TYR A 187 -9.12 -4.49 8.33
C TYR A 187 -9.87 -3.44 7.54
N HIS A 188 -9.19 -2.39 7.08
CA HIS A 188 -9.80 -1.42 6.19
C HIS A 188 -10.24 -2.08 4.87
N LEU A 189 -9.41 -2.94 4.26
CA LEU A 189 -9.80 -3.67 3.06
C LEU A 189 -11.00 -4.60 3.29
N LEU A 190 -11.07 -5.28 4.44
CA LEU A 190 -12.24 -6.08 4.80
C LEU A 190 -13.49 -5.22 4.95
N TRP A 191 -13.37 -4.06 5.61
CA TRP A 191 -14.47 -3.12 5.78
C TRP A 191 -15.00 -2.58 4.42
N LEU A 192 -14.11 -2.40 3.44
CA LEU A 192 -14.47 -2.07 2.07
C LEU A 192 -15.09 -3.23 1.27
N GLY A 193 -15.16 -4.44 1.83
CA GLY A 193 -15.56 -5.65 1.10
C GLY A 193 -14.50 -6.15 0.12
N ALA A 194 -13.27 -5.60 0.14
CA ALA A 194 -12.17 -5.95 -0.76
C ALA A 194 -11.42 -7.21 -0.29
N THR A 195 -12.15 -8.29 -0.02
CA THR A 195 -11.64 -9.54 0.58
C THR A 195 -10.49 -10.18 -0.20
N ARG A 196 -10.53 -10.12 -1.55
CA ARG A 196 -9.43 -10.60 -2.40
C ARG A 196 -8.15 -9.79 -2.18
N ALA A 197 -8.25 -8.47 -2.00
CA ALA A 197 -7.08 -7.64 -1.73
C ALA A 197 -6.53 -7.90 -0.32
N ALA A 198 -7.41 -8.02 0.68
CA ALA A 198 -7.01 -8.38 2.05
C ALA A 198 -6.28 -9.73 2.10
N ARG A 199 -6.80 -10.75 1.41
CA ARG A 199 -6.16 -12.07 1.33
C ARG A 199 -4.77 -12.02 0.70
N ARG A 200 -4.57 -11.18 -0.33
CA ARG A 200 -3.26 -11.02 -0.97
C ARG A 200 -2.20 -10.47 -0.03
N MET A 201 -2.55 -9.72 1.02
CA MET A 201 -1.58 -9.28 2.03
C MET A 201 -0.96 -10.47 2.79
N LEU A 202 -1.66 -11.61 2.83
CA LEU A 202 -1.22 -12.85 3.49
C LEU A 202 -0.58 -13.85 2.52
N GLU A 203 -0.96 -13.81 1.25
CA GLU A 203 -0.48 -14.78 0.25
C GLU A 203 0.76 -14.29 -0.49
N SER A 204 0.94 -12.98 -0.62
CA SER A 204 2.07 -12.42 -1.36
C SER A 204 3.35 -12.54 -0.55
N PHE A 205 4.49 -12.74 -1.23
CA PHE A 205 5.80 -12.51 -0.64
C PHE A 205 5.98 -11.00 -0.40
N HIS A 206 5.45 -10.52 0.72
CA HIS A 206 5.54 -9.13 1.15
C HIS A 206 6.44 -9.05 2.40
N PRO A 207 7.41 -8.11 2.47
CA PRO A 207 8.36 -8.04 3.58
C PRO A 207 7.66 -7.86 4.94
N TYR A 208 6.47 -7.27 4.95
CA TYR A 208 5.69 -7.03 6.15
C TYR A 208 4.72 -8.15 6.54
N ARG A 209 4.59 -9.20 5.71
CA ARG A 209 3.70 -10.33 6.01
C ARG A 209 3.97 -10.95 7.39
N PRO A 210 5.22 -11.23 7.80
CA PRO A 210 5.49 -11.79 9.13
C PRO A 210 5.04 -10.86 10.26
N ALA A 211 5.18 -9.55 10.08
CA ALA A 211 4.73 -8.56 11.07
C ALA A 211 3.19 -8.52 11.18
N LEU A 212 2.48 -8.64 10.05
CA LEU A 212 1.03 -8.77 10.02
C LEU A 212 0.55 -10.08 10.67
N GLU A 213 1.19 -11.21 10.37
CA GLU A 213 0.90 -12.50 11.02
C GLU A 213 1.09 -12.42 12.54
N HIS A 214 2.13 -11.71 13.00
CA HIS A 214 2.35 -11.44 14.41
C HIS A 214 1.21 -10.62 15.04
N MET A 215 0.65 -9.63 14.33
CA MET A 215 -0.53 -8.91 14.84
C MET A 215 -1.74 -9.81 14.99
N PHE A 216 -1.95 -10.77 14.09
CA PHE A 216 -3.03 -11.76 14.26
C PHE A 216 -2.82 -12.70 15.44
N ASP A 217 -1.56 -13.05 15.76
CA ASP A 217 -1.27 -13.79 17.00
C ASP A 217 -1.67 -13.01 18.25
N LEU A 218 -1.35 -11.72 18.28
CA LEU A 218 -1.74 -10.84 19.38
C LEU A 218 -3.26 -10.62 19.42
N GLU A 219 -3.90 -10.41 18.26
CA GLU A 219 -5.35 -10.28 18.17
C GLU A 219 -6.06 -11.54 18.67
N ARG A 220 -5.57 -12.75 18.33
CA ARG A 220 -6.14 -14.00 18.86
C ARG A 220 -6.08 -14.09 20.38
N LYS A 221 -5.06 -13.48 20.99
CA LYS A 221 -4.87 -13.49 22.45
C LYS A 221 -5.72 -12.45 23.16
N PHE A 222 -5.83 -11.24 22.59
CA PHE A 222 -6.39 -10.07 23.28
C PHE A 222 -7.71 -9.56 22.67
N GLY A 223 -8.12 -10.08 21.52
CA GLY A 223 -9.14 -9.48 20.67
C GLY A 223 -8.66 -8.18 20.01
N ARG A 224 -9.45 -7.61 19.09
CA ARG A 224 -9.08 -6.38 18.37
C ARG A 224 -8.87 -5.19 19.30
N ALA A 225 -9.81 -4.96 20.20
CA ALA A 225 -9.72 -3.87 21.18
C ALA A 225 -8.50 -4.06 22.09
N GLY A 226 -8.26 -5.29 22.55
CA GLY A 226 -7.11 -5.60 23.40
C GLY A 226 -5.76 -5.47 22.67
N LEU A 227 -5.68 -5.76 21.37
CA LEU A 227 -4.48 -5.48 20.57
C LEU A 227 -4.18 -3.97 20.52
N ILE A 228 -5.19 -3.14 20.27
CA ILE A 228 -5.05 -1.68 20.23
C ILE A 228 -4.56 -1.17 21.60
N ASP A 229 -5.14 -1.67 22.69
CA ASP A 229 -4.73 -1.27 24.04
C ASP A 229 -3.37 -1.85 24.46
N TYR A 230 -2.99 -3.02 23.95
CA TYR A 230 -1.65 -3.59 24.11
C TYR A 230 -0.61 -2.65 23.50
N LEU A 231 -0.82 -2.16 22.27
CA LEU A 231 0.15 -1.27 21.63
C LEU A 231 0.31 0.09 22.32
N LYS A 232 -0.73 0.61 22.98
CA LYS A 232 -0.62 1.85 23.77
C LYS A 232 0.29 1.70 25.00
N ARG A 233 0.53 0.46 25.44
CA ARG A 233 1.33 0.11 26.62
C ARG A 233 2.60 -0.64 26.25
N ALA A 234 2.78 -0.93 24.97
CA ALA A 234 3.96 -1.58 24.45
C ALA A 234 5.06 -0.52 24.39
N GLU A 235 6.05 -0.71 25.26
CA GLU A 235 7.18 0.19 25.50
C GLU A 235 6.79 1.47 26.26
#